data_AF-A0A142LGH4-F1
#
_entry.id   AF-A0A142LGH4-F1
#
_cell.length_a   1.000
_cell.length_b   1.000
_cell.length_c   1.000
_cell.angle_alpha   90.00
_cell.angle_beta   90.00
_cell.angle_gamma   90.00
#
_symmetry.space_group_name_H-M   'P 1'
#
loop_
_entity.id
_entity.type
_entity.pdbx_description
1 polymer ?
#
loop_
_entity_poly.entity_id
_entity_poly.type
_entity_poly.pdbx_seq_one_letter_code
_entity_poly.pdbx_strand_id
1 'polypeptide(L)'
;MKKLVLAIALYQIASSAYANPISTPSTSSATAGTVLAVPATGQLLEPERAFQPRIRRKDAKTAEVKFDIAPGYYLYQGRIRVEGYSAAALSPPTERVTASQASKAAGSVMAIRLPQGRFVDDPTFGHVEIFDRSVSFDVDLDFAPTGGAEGLGIGTGIGKGKGRQAIKSAAKLVVTSQGCAAAGVCFPPLQHEFSLPAAASFSQADAATENPWVLPVGATALGFGRPKSFTGR
;
A
#
# COMPACT_ATOMS: atom_id res chain seq x y z
N MET A 1 -43.09 -2.90 61.12
CA MET A 1 -43.10 -4.35 60.80
C MET A 1 -43.45 -4.54 59.33
N LYS A 2 -42.48 -4.93 58.50
CA LYS A 2 -42.66 -5.65 57.22
C LYS A 2 -41.25 -6.00 56.72
N LYS A 3 -40.97 -7.29 56.66
CA LYS A 3 -39.63 -7.86 56.46
C LYS A 3 -39.22 -7.82 54.99
N LEU A 4 -37.95 -7.48 54.82
CA LEU A 4 -37.10 -7.62 53.64
C LEU A 4 -37.00 -9.10 53.21
N VAL A 5 -37.12 -9.41 51.92
CA VAL A 5 -36.58 -10.64 51.33
C VAL A 5 -35.89 -10.29 50.02
N LEU A 6 -34.57 -10.26 50.07
CA LEU A 6 -33.66 -10.07 48.94
C LEU A 6 -33.21 -11.46 48.50
N ALA A 7 -33.69 -11.93 47.35
CA ALA A 7 -33.24 -13.19 46.76
C ALA A 7 -31.96 -12.95 45.95
N ILE A 8 -30.81 -13.27 46.54
CA ILE A 8 -29.51 -13.26 45.86
C ILE A 8 -29.37 -14.60 45.12
N ALA A 9 -29.52 -14.57 43.80
CA ALA A 9 -29.19 -15.70 42.94
C ALA A 9 -27.67 -15.76 42.75
N LEU A 10 -27.02 -16.71 43.42
CA LEU A 10 -25.61 -17.05 43.20
C LEU A 10 -25.49 -17.79 41.87
N TYR A 11 -24.94 -17.12 40.85
CA TYR A 11 -24.59 -17.73 39.57
C TYR A 11 -23.20 -18.36 39.70
N GLN A 12 -23.14 -19.69 39.75
CA GLN A 12 -21.90 -20.47 39.79
C GLN A 12 -21.24 -20.47 38.41
N ILE A 13 -19.98 -20.04 38.34
CA ILE A 13 -19.12 -20.16 37.17
C ILE A 13 -18.31 -21.45 37.28
N ALA A 14 -18.66 -22.45 36.45
CA ALA A 14 -17.87 -23.65 36.27
C ALA A 14 -16.59 -23.33 35.47
N SER A 15 -15.43 -23.57 36.06
CA SER A 15 -14.13 -23.44 35.38
C SER A 15 -13.83 -24.71 34.59
N SER A 16 -13.76 -24.59 33.26
CA SER A 16 -13.35 -25.68 32.37
C SER A 16 -11.81 -25.71 32.29
N ALA A 17 -11.20 -26.77 32.82
CA ALA A 17 -9.79 -27.06 32.60
C ALA A 17 -9.61 -27.62 31.18
N TYR A 18 -8.93 -26.88 30.30
CA TYR A 18 -8.45 -27.40 29.02
C TYR A 18 -7.07 -28.04 29.21
N ALA A 19 -7.01 -29.36 29.11
CA ALA A 19 -5.77 -30.11 29.01
C ALA A 19 -5.26 -30.08 27.56
N ASN A 20 -4.02 -29.66 27.35
CA ASN A 20 -3.33 -29.75 26.06
C ASN A 20 -2.57 -31.09 25.97
N PRO A 21 -2.84 -31.97 24.98
CA PRO A 21 -1.99 -33.14 24.77
C PRO A 21 -0.67 -32.72 24.12
N ILE A 22 0.43 -33.17 24.74
CA ILE A 22 1.79 -33.06 24.22
C ILE A 22 1.89 -33.91 22.94
N SER A 23 2.15 -33.26 21.81
CA SER A 23 2.43 -33.94 20.54
C SER A 23 3.86 -34.48 20.54
N THR A 24 4.00 -35.78 20.29
CA THR A 24 5.27 -36.44 19.99
C THR A 24 5.65 -36.20 18.52
N PRO A 25 6.94 -36.05 18.19
CA PRO A 25 7.37 -35.99 16.79
C PRO A 25 7.43 -37.42 16.19
N SER A 26 6.62 -37.68 15.17
CA SER A 26 6.76 -38.86 14.32
C SER A 26 7.81 -38.59 13.23
N THR A 27 8.91 -39.33 13.28
CA THR A 27 9.91 -39.42 12.21
C THR A 27 9.29 -40.10 10.98
N SER A 28 9.08 -39.34 9.91
CA SER A 28 8.68 -39.87 8.61
C SER A 28 9.77 -39.56 7.58
N SER A 29 10.41 -40.63 7.11
CA SER A 29 11.44 -40.64 6.07
C SER A 29 10.84 -40.25 4.72
N ALA A 30 11.20 -39.07 4.20
CA ALA A 30 10.80 -38.64 2.86
C ALA A 30 11.83 -39.15 1.83
N THR A 31 11.37 -39.99 0.91
CA THR A 31 12.06 -40.39 -0.31
C THR A 31 12.30 -39.16 -1.20
N ALA A 32 13.55 -38.96 -1.61
CA ALA A 32 13.97 -37.87 -2.49
C ALA A 32 13.38 -38.05 -3.89
N GLY A 33 12.34 -37.28 -4.21
CA GLY A 33 11.92 -37.03 -5.59
C GLY A 33 12.85 -36.01 -6.22
N THR A 34 13.50 -36.37 -7.32
CA THR A 34 14.33 -35.45 -8.12
C THR A 34 13.47 -34.31 -8.66
N VAL A 35 13.59 -33.14 -8.05
CA VAL A 35 13.06 -31.89 -8.61
C VAL A 35 13.98 -31.49 -9.76
N LEU A 36 13.44 -31.50 -10.98
CA LEU A 36 14.09 -30.90 -12.14
C LEU A 36 14.15 -29.39 -11.91
N ALA A 37 15.34 -28.89 -11.57
CA ALA A 37 15.60 -27.46 -11.51
C ALA A 37 15.59 -26.88 -12.93
N VAL A 38 14.64 -26.00 -13.21
CA VAL A 38 14.64 -25.16 -14.42
C VAL A 38 15.73 -24.10 -14.25
N PRO A 39 16.65 -23.93 -15.21
CA PRO A 39 17.69 -22.90 -15.09
C PRO A 39 17.05 -21.53 -15.30
N ALA A 40 16.96 -20.72 -14.24
CA ALA A 40 16.64 -19.31 -14.37
C ALA A 40 17.89 -18.55 -14.83
N THR A 41 17.99 -18.25 -16.12
CA THR A 41 18.92 -17.22 -16.60
C THR A 41 18.43 -15.85 -16.11
N GLY A 42 19.01 -15.39 -15.00
CA GLY A 42 18.71 -14.12 -14.35
C GLY A 42 18.03 -14.31 -13.00
N GLN A 43 18.73 -13.96 -11.93
CA GLN A 43 18.22 -14.07 -10.56
C GLN A 43 16.94 -13.22 -10.41
N LEU A 44 15.82 -13.88 -10.10
CA LEU A 44 14.55 -13.21 -9.80
C LEU A 44 14.75 -12.27 -8.60
N LEU A 45 14.39 -11.01 -8.77
CA LEU A 45 14.44 -10.01 -7.72
C LEU A 45 13.21 -10.13 -6.82
N GLU A 46 13.41 -9.83 -5.55
CA GLU A 46 12.32 -9.61 -4.59
C GLU A 46 11.47 -8.40 -5.04
N PRO A 47 10.14 -8.42 -4.80
CA PRO A 47 9.25 -7.39 -5.32
C PRO A 47 9.60 -5.98 -4.80
N GLU A 48 10.10 -5.84 -3.57
CA GLU A 48 10.53 -4.56 -3.01
C GLU A 48 11.75 -3.97 -3.73
N ARG A 49 12.60 -4.84 -4.31
CA ARG A 49 13.73 -4.42 -5.14
C ARG A 49 13.31 -4.15 -6.56
N ALA A 50 12.32 -4.88 -7.07
CA ALA A 50 11.81 -4.75 -8.43
C ALA A 50 10.93 -3.51 -8.61
N PHE A 51 10.15 -3.16 -7.58
CA PHE A 51 9.18 -2.07 -7.59
C PHE A 51 9.51 -1.11 -6.44
N GLN A 52 10.18 0.00 -6.77
CA GLN A 52 10.62 0.95 -5.76
C GLN A 52 9.81 2.25 -5.86
N PRO A 53 8.70 2.37 -5.12
CA PRO A 53 7.98 3.62 -5.02
C PRO A 53 8.70 4.60 -4.11
N ARG A 54 8.57 5.86 -4.47
CA ARG A 54 8.95 7.00 -3.65
C ARG A 54 7.93 8.10 -3.84
N ILE A 55 7.79 8.95 -2.83
CA ILE A 55 6.82 10.03 -2.84
C ILE A 55 7.46 11.36 -2.51
N ARG A 56 6.91 12.44 -3.05
CA ARG A 56 7.32 13.80 -2.69
C ARG A 56 6.09 14.70 -2.75
N ARG A 57 5.95 15.67 -1.85
CA ARG A 57 4.86 16.66 -1.98
C ARG A 57 5.23 17.68 -3.06
N LYS A 58 4.37 17.95 -4.03
CA LYS A 58 4.60 19.02 -5.03
C LYS A 58 4.20 20.38 -4.47
N ASP A 59 3.12 20.40 -3.70
CA ASP A 59 2.55 21.60 -3.08
C ASP A 59 1.71 21.23 -1.84
N ALA A 60 0.93 22.17 -1.30
CA ALA A 60 0.10 21.97 -0.11
C ALA A 60 -1.01 20.91 -0.28
N LYS A 61 -1.40 20.55 -1.51
CA LYS A 61 -2.55 19.70 -1.83
C LYS A 61 -2.22 18.53 -2.75
N THR A 62 -1.03 18.52 -3.35
CA THR A 62 -0.63 17.51 -4.33
C THR A 62 0.65 16.81 -3.88
N ALA A 63 0.68 15.48 -3.99
CA ALA A 63 1.90 14.69 -3.93
C ALA A 63 2.19 14.00 -5.27
N GLU A 64 3.46 13.82 -5.58
CA GLU A 64 3.96 13.02 -6.69
C GLU A 64 4.43 11.67 -6.17
N VAL A 65 3.88 10.59 -6.71
CA VAL A 65 4.42 9.23 -6.51
C VAL A 65 5.19 8.86 -7.76
N LYS A 66 6.40 8.34 -7.59
CA LYS A 66 7.21 7.76 -8.67
C LYS A 66 7.59 6.33 -8.32
N PHE A 67 7.33 5.41 -9.23
CA PHE A 67 7.87 4.06 -9.20
C PHE A 67 9.10 3.99 -10.09
N ASP A 68 10.20 3.47 -9.58
CA ASP A 68 11.24 2.87 -10.42
C ASP A 68 11.00 1.37 -10.52
N ILE A 69 11.00 0.87 -11.75
CA ILE A 69 10.69 -0.53 -12.08
C ILE A 69 11.94 -1.17 -12.67
N ALA A 70 12.35 -2.30 -12.09
CA ALA A 70 13.50 -3.05 -12.58
C ALA A 70 13.28 -3.56 -14.02
N PRO A 71 14.33 -3.64 -14.85
CA PRO A 71 14.22 -4.24 -16.17
C PRO A 71 13.69 -5.67 -16.10
N GLY A 72 12.73 -6.00 -16.97
CA GLY A 72 12.08 -7.31 -16.98
C GLY A 72 10.93 -7.45 -15.97
N TYR A 73 10.48 -6.36 -15.35
CA TYR A 73 9.33 -6.32 -14.45
C TYR A 73 8.32 -5.29 -14.95
N TYR A 74 7.05 -5.46 -14.55
CA TYR A 74 6.00 -4.52 -14.87
C TYR A 74 4.94 -4.44 -13.77
N LEU A 75 4.31 -3.27 -13.63
CA LEU A 75 3.15 -3.03 -12.77
C LEU A 75 1.88 -3.00 -13.60
N TYR A 76 0.78 -3.52 -13.05
CA TYR A 76 -0.55 -3.33 -13.65
C TYR A 76 -1.07 -1.93 -13.30
N GLN A 77 -1.33 -1.09 -14.30
CA GLN A 77 -1.81 0.28 -14.09
C GLN A 77 -3.11 0.27 -13.26
N GLY A 78 -4.06 -0.58 -13.63
CA GLY A 78 -5.33 -0.71 -12.91
C GLY A 78 -5.20 -1.19 -11.46
N ARG A 79 -4.08 -1.81 -11.05
CA ARG A 79 -3.89 -2.35 -9.69
C ARG A 79 -3.16 -1.39 -8.75
N ILE A 80 -2.93 -0.15 -9.16
CA ILE A 80 -2.35 0.89 -8.30
C ILE A 80 -3.47 1.56 -7.51
N ARG A 81 -3.35 1.55 -6.17
CA ARG A 81 -4.27 2.20 -5.24
C ARG A 81 -3.48 3.01 -4.23
N VAL A 82 -3.99 4.19 -3.88
CA VAL A 82 -3.43 5.02 -2.81
C VAL A 82 -4.51 5.28 -1.77
N GLU A 83 -4.17 5.02 -0.51
CA GLU A 83 -5.03 5.32 0.64
C GLU A 83 -4.36 6.39 1.51
N GLY A 84 -5.14 7.37 1.94
CA GLY A 84 -4.67 8.50 2.73
C GLY A 84 -5.30 8.52 4.12
N TYR A 85 -4.47 8.79 5.12
CA TYR A 85 -4.86 8.89 6.52
C TYR A 85 -4.54 10.29 7.03
N SER A 86 -5.55 10.97 7.58
CA SER A 86 -5.36 12.27 8.21
C SER A 86 -4.59 12.14 9.53
N ALA A 87 -3.86 13.17 9.94
CA ALA A 87 -3.15 13.17 11.23
C ALA A 87 -4.09 12.88 12.43
N ALA A 88 -5.33 13.37 12.36
CA ALA A 88 -6.35 13.11 13.37
C ALA A 88 -6.78 11.64 13.45
N ALA A 89 -6.75 10.92 12.32
CA ALA A 89 -7.06 9.49 12.26
C ALA A 89 -5.93 8.60 12.79
N LEU A 90 -4.69 9.11 12.82
CA LEU A 90 -3.50 8.39 13.30
C LEU A 90 -3.24 8.60 14.80
N SER A 91 -3.96 9.51 15.44
CA SER A 91 -3.83 9.75 16.88
C SER A 91 -4.58 8.67 17.66
N PRO A 92 -4.02 8.14 18.77
CA PRO A 92 -4.75 7.20 19.62
C PRO A 92 -6.02 7.87 20.12
N PRO A 93 -7.17 7.16 20.15
CA PRO A 93 -8.40 7.78 20.56
C PRO A 93 -8.35 8.14 22.04
N THR A 94 -8.46 9.44 22.33
CA THR A 94 -8.41 9.97 23.70
C THR A 94 -9.73 9.75 24.48
N GLU A 95 -10.76 9.20 23.83
CA GLU A 95 -12.08 8.93 24.42
C GLU A 95 -12.76 7.74 23.69
N ARG A 96 -13.78 7.12 24.29
CA ARG A 96 -14.53 6.00 23.69
C ARG A 96 -15.03 6.39 22.29
N VAL A 97 -14.37 5.85 21.27
CA VAL A 97 -14.70 6.06 19.85
C VAL A 97 -16.06 5.46 19.58
N THR A 98 -17.01 6.29 19.14
CA THR A 98 -18.28 5.79 18.60
C THR A 98 -18.01 5.10 17.27
N ALA A 99 -18.84 4.12 16.87
CA ALA A 99 -18.63 3.37 15.62
C ALA A 99 -18.50 4.25 14.35
N SER A 100 -19.07 5.48 14.37
CA SER A 100 -18.96 6.48 13.30
C SER A 100 -17.61 7.21 13.25
N GLN A 101 -16.81 7.16 14.32
CA GLN A 101 -15.45 7.71 14.37
C GLN A 101 -14.41 6.63 14.02
N ALA A 102 -14.70 5.35 14.26
CA ALA A 102 -13.84 4.24 13.83
C ALA A 102 -13.78 4.11 12.30
N SER A 103 -14.90 4.36 11.60
CA SER A 103 -14.92 4.43 10.13
C SER A 103 -14.14 5.62 9.56
N LYS A 104 -13.82 6.63 10.39
CA LYS A 104 -12.95 7.76 10.04
C LYS A 104 -11.46 7.46 10.22
N ALA A 105 -11.13 6.39 10.95
CA ALA A 105 -9.77 5.85 11.06
C ALA A 105 -9.42 4.91 9.89
N ALA A 106 -10.43 4.40 9.17
CA ALA A 106 -10.23 3.70 7.91
C ALA A 106 -9.67 4.69 6.87
N GLY A 107 -8.57 4.30 6.21
CA GLY A 107 -7.91 5.11 5.19
C GLY A 107 -8.90 5.51 4.10
N SER A 108 -8.81 6.75 3.65
CA SER A 108 -9.63 7.22 2.53
C SER A 108 -8.93 6.89 1.22
N VAL A 109 -9.61 6.24 0.27
CA VAL A 109 -9.05 6.01 -1.07
C VAL A 109 -8.82 7.36 -1.74
N MET A 110 -7.62 7.62 -2.23
CA MET A 110 -7.22 8.90 -2.82
C MET A 110 -7.51 8.92 -4.32
N ALA A 111 -7.81 10.11 -4.85
CA ALA A 111 -7.85 10.32 -6.29
C ALA A 111 -6.43 10.39 -6.86
N ILE A 112 -6.11 9.54 -7.84
CA ILE A 112 -4.82 9.48 -8.51
C ILE A 112 -4.97 9.74 -10.00
N ARG A 113 -3.97 10.38 -10.62
CA ARG A 113 -3.93 10.64 -12.08
C ARG A 113 -2.81 9.85 -12.72
N LEU A 114 -3.11 8.61 -13.09
CA LEU A 114 -2.15 7.74 -13.76
C LEU A 114 -1.97 8.15 -15.23
N PRO A 115 -0.75 8.14 -15.76
CA PRO A 115 -0.53 8.30 -17.19
C PRO A 115 -1.02 7.07 -17.97
N GLN A 116 -1.05 7.20 -19.29
CA GLN A 116 -1.25 6.05 -20.16
C GLN A 116 -0.02 5.13 -20.12
N GLY A 117 -0.27 3.85 -19.90
CA GLY A 117 0.69 2.76 -19.98
C GLY A 117 0.67 2.06 -21.34
N ARG A 118 1.26 0.87 -21.37
CA ARG A 118 1.32 0.00 -22.55
C ARG A 118 0.31 -1.13 -22.39
N PHE A 119 -0.48 -1.40 -23.42
CA PHE A 119 -1.37 -2.57 -23.40
C PHE A 119 -0.57 -3.84 -23.74
N VAL A 120 -0.85 -4.90 -22.99
CA VAL A 120 -0.32 -6.26 -23.21
C VAL A 120 -1.41 -7.29 -22.99
N ASP A 121 -1.24 -8.41 -23.69
CA ASP A 121 -2.06 -9.60 -23.53
C ASP A 121 -1.42 -10.50 -22.50
N ASP A 122 -1.97 -10.46 -21.29
CA ASP A 122 -1.56 -11.35 -20.22
C ASP A 122 -2.42 -12.63 -20.21
N PRO A 123 -1.84 -13.83 -20.10
CA PRO A 123 -2.61 -15.07 -20.03
C PRO A 123 -3.57 -15.17 -18.84
N THR A 124 -3.31 -14.46 -17.74
CA THR A 124 -4.11 -14.51 -16.51
C THR A 124 -5.25 -13.49 -16.54
N PHE A 125 -4.99 -12.30 -17.06
CA PHE A 125 -5.88 -11.14 -16.95
C PHE A 125 -6.39 -10.61 -18.30
N GLY A 126 -5.93 -11.16 -19.42
CA GLY A 126 -6.30 -10.71 -20.77
C GLY A 126 -5.63 -9.40 -21.15
N HIS A 127 -6.36 -8.52 -21.83
CA HIS A 127 -5.86 -7.23 -22.30
C HIS A 127 -5.75 -6.24 -21.13
N VAL A 128 -4.54 -6.02 -20.66
CA VAL A 128 -4.24 -5.17 -19.50
C VAL A 128 -3.29 -4.05 -19.85
N GLU A 129 -3.45 -2.91 -19.18
CA GLU A 129 -2.53 -1.78 -19.26
C GLU A 129 -1.45 -1.92 -18.19
N ILE A 130 -0.18 -1.84 -18.60
CA ILE A 130 0.99 -2.03 -17.73
C ILE A 130 1.97 -0.86 -17.81
N PHE A 131 2.78 -0.75 -16.76
CA PHE A 131 3.99 0.07 -16.74
C PHE A 131 5.21 -0.84 -16.59
N ASP A 132 6.06 -0.90 -17.60
CA ASP A 132 7.33 -1.66 -17.64
C ASP A 132 8.57 -0.76 -17.55
N ARG A 133 8.34 0.55 -17.33
CA ARG A 133 9.35 1.58 -17.12
C ARG A 133 8.94 2.43 -15.93
N SER A 134 9.86 3.24 -15.42
CA SER A 134 9.54 4.19 -14.35
C SER A 134 8.32 5.03 -14.71
N VAL A 135 7.40 5.17 -13.76
CA VAL A 135 6.15 5.91 -13.91
C VAL A 135 5.99 6.90 -12.76
N SER A 136 5.48 8.09 -13.06
CA SER A 136 5.14 9.10 -12.06
C SER A 136 3.71 9.57 -12.22
N PHE A 137 3.02 9.81 -11.10
CA PHE A 137 1.64 10.27 -11.09
C PHE A 137 1.36 11.16 -9.88
N ASP A 138 0.37 12.03 -10.05
CA ASP A 138 -0.05 12.96 -9.00
C ASP A 138 -1.20 12.35 -8.16
N VAL A 139 -1.15 12.61 -6.86
CA VAL A 139 -2.14 12.23 -5.84
C VAL A 139 -2.72 13.51 -5.22
N ASP A 140 -4.04 13.60 -5.17
CA ASP A 140 -4.76 14.69 -4.48
C ASP A 140 -4.82 14.38 -2.98
N LEU A 141 -4.19 15.21 -2.15
CA LEU A 141 -4.06 15.02 -0.71
C LEU A 141 -5.26 15.54 0.09
N ASP A 142 -6.15 16.32 -0.53
CA ASP A 142 -7.28 16.98 0.12
C ASP A 142 -8.62 16.27 -0.17
N PHE A 143 -8.66 15.34 -1.12
CA PHE A 143 -9.90 14.73 -1.57
C PHE A 143 -9.83 13.22 -1.83
N ALA A 144 -10.80 12.51 -1.27
CA ALA A 144 -11.16 11.16 -1.66
C ALA A 144 -12.43 11.18 -2.54
N PRO A 145 -12.53 10.35 -3.60
CA PRO A 145 -13.79 10.17 -4.31
C PRO A 145 -14.82 9.50 -3.39
N THR A 146 -16.06 9.99 -3.41
CA THR A 146 -17.18 9.41 -2.66
C THR A 146 -17.86 8.39 -3.55
N GLY A 147 -17.53 7.13 -3.32
CA GLY A 147 -17.99 5.96 -4.09
C GLY A 147 -17.08 4.81 -3.69
N GLY A 148 -17.66 3.67 -3.32
CA GLY A 148 -16.91 2.54 -2.77
C GLY A 148 -15.77 2.09 -3.69
N ALA A 149 -14.88 1.26 -3.15
CA ALA A 149 -13.70 0.71 -3.83
C ALA A 149 -13.96 -0.08 -5.13
N GLU A 150 -15.21 -0.13 -5.60
CA GLU A 150 -15.65 -0.73 -6.87
C GLU A 150 -15.36 0.21 -8.03
N GLY A 151 -14.13 0.10 -8.53
CA GLY A 151 -13.57 0.98 -9.54
C GLY A 151 -12.10 1.18 -9.23
N LEU A 152 -11.32 0.14 -9.52
CA LEU A 152 -9.86 0.18 -9.54
C LEU A 152 -9.37 1.45 -10.25
N GLY A 153 -8.83 2.41 -9.48
CA GLY A 153 -7.73 3.31 -9.89
C GLY A 153 -7.87 4.19 -11.13
N ILE A 154 -8.96 4.18 -11.88
CA ILE A 154 -9.09 4.94 -13.13
C ILE A 154 -10.13 6.03 -12.97
N GLY A 155 -9.72 7.08 -12.26
CA GLY A 155 -10.37 8.38 -12.34
C GLY A 155 -9.72 9.21 -13.44
N THR A 156 -10.00 8.93 -14.71
CA THR A 156 -9.58 9.78 -15.86
C THR A 156 -10.31 11.12 -15.91
N GLY A 157 -10.71 11.64 -14.76
CA GLY A 157 -11.44 12.89 -14.66
C GLY A 157 -11.47 13.40 -13.24
N ILE A 158 -10.83 14.55 -13.04
CA ILE A 158 -11.17 15.48 -11.95
C ILE A 158 -12.52 16.11 -12.31
N GLY A 159 -13.58 15.29 -12.38
CA GLY A 159 -14.92 15.77 -12.68
C GLY A 159 -15.40 16.65 -11.52
N LYS A 160 -15.94 17.84 -11.84
CA LYS A 160 -16.73 18.68 -10.91
C LYS A 160 -18.06 18.00 -10.54
N GLY A 161 -18.03 16.76 -10.07
CA GLY A 161 -19.20 15.92 -9.77
C GLY A 161 -19.44 15.74 -8.28
N LYS A 162 -20.73 15.67 -7.91
CA LYS A 162 -21.27 15.43 -6.56
C LYS A 162 -20.77 14.09 -5.99
N GLY A 163 -19.65 14.12 -5.27
CA GLY A 163 -19.06 12.91 -4.70
C GLY A 163 -17.56 13.05 -4.44
N ARG A 164 -17.17 14.11 -3.72
CA ARG A 164 -15.80 14.27 -3.19
C ARG A 164 -15.90 14.43 -1.68
N GLN A 165 -15.25 13.53 -0.94
CA GLN A 165 -15.11 13.68 0.49
C GLN A 165 -13.80 14.42 0.76
N ALA A 166 -13.90 15.61 1.35
CA ALA A 166 -12.72 16.33 1.79
C ALA A 166 -12.06 15.59 2.95
N ILE A 167 -10.78 15.29 2.79
CA ILE A 167 -9.90 14.89 3.89
C ILE A 167 -9.04 16.09 4.25
N LYS A 168 -8.93 16.43 5.54
CA LYS A 168 -8.02 17.49 5.99
C LYS A 168 -6.58 16.96 5.87
N SER A 169 -6.02 17.12 4.66
CA SER A 169 -4.65 16.82 4.20
C SER A 169 -4.06 15.52 4.76
N ALA A 170 -3.95 14.49 3.92
CA ALA A 170 -3.37 13.21 4.33
C ALA A 170 -1.93 13.37 4.85
N ALA A 171 -1.67 12.81 6.04
CA ALA A 171 -0.37 12.83 6.72
C ALA A 171 0.40 11.51 6.54
N LYS A 172 -0.32 10.39 6.37
CA LYS A 172 0.23 9.10 5.96
C LYS A 172 -0.45 8.66 4.68
N LEU A 173 0.33 8.13 3.73
CA LEU A 173 -0.20 7.44 2.56
C LEU A 173 0.22 5.98 2.57
N VAL A 174 -0.68 5.09 2.12
CA VAL A 174 -0.37 3.69 1.83
C VAL A 174 -0.57 3.51 0.32
N VAL A 175 0.51 3.18 -0.38
CA VAL A 175 0.51 2.90 -1.81
C VAL A 175 0.50 1.38 -2.00
N THR A 176 -0.61 0.86 -2.50
CA THR A 176 -0.78 -0.55 -2.84
C THR A 176 -0.59 -0.73 -4.35
N SER A 177 0.24 -1.69 -4.75
CA SER A 177 0.48 -1.99 -6.16
C SER A 177 0.69 -3.48 -6.37
N GLN A 178 0.54 -3.95 -7.61
CA GLN A 178 0.81 -5.34 -7.99
C GLN A 178 1.56 -5.35 -9.32
N GLY A 179 2.56 -6.24 -9.42
CA GLY A 179 3.33 -6.45 -10.63
C GLY A 179 3.76 -7.89 -10.82
N CYS A 180 4.39 -8.14 -11.96
CA CYS A 180 4.96 -9.43 -12.31
C CYS A 180 6.34 -9.26 -12.94
N ALA A 181 7.13 -10.34 -12.89
CA ALA A 181 8.30 -10.51 -13.72
C ALA A 181 7.87 -11.04 -15.10
N ALA A 182 8.51 -10.55 -16.16
CA ALA A 182 8.34 -11.05 -17.53
C ALA A 182 8.68 -12.54 -17.68
N ALA A 183 9.39 -13.12 -16.69
CA ALA A 183 9.63 -14.55 -16.56
C ALA A 183 8.38 -15.37 -16.17
N GLY A 184 7.20 -14.74 -16.06
CA GLY A 184 5.93 -15.41 -15.77
C GLY A 184 5.61 -15.55 -14.29
N VAL A 185 6.27 -14.79 -13.41
CA VAL A 185 6.03 -14.82 -11.96
C VAL A 185 5.29 -13.56 -11.54
N CYS A 186 4.08 -13.71 -11.00
CA CYS A 186 3.29 -12.62 -10.48
C CYS A 186 3.36 -12.55 -8.96
N PHE A 187 3.56 -11.35 -8.43
CA PHE A 187 3.67 -11.12 -6.99
C PHE A 187 2.31 -10.79 -6.38
N PRO A 188 2.10 -11.07 -5.08
CA PRO A 188 0.93 -10.59 -4.37
C PRO A 188 0.92 -9.04 -4.30
N PRO A 189 -0.25 -8.42 -4.03
CA PRO A 189 -0.32 -6.98 -3.81
C PRO A 189 0.63 -6.53 -2.69
N LEU A 190 1.49 -5.57 -2.99
CA LEU A 190 2.48 -5.01 -2.06
C LEU A 190 2.01 -3.65 -1.57
N GLN A 191 2.14 -3.41 -0.26
CA GLN A 191 1.78 -2.16 0.40
C GLN A 191 3.04 -1.43 0.86
N HIS A 192 3.14 -0.15 0.49
CA HIS A 192 4.20 0.73 0.93
C HIS A 192 3.61 1.89 1.72
N GLU A 193 4.02 2.01 2.97
CA GLU A 193 3.59 3.11 3.83
C GLU A 193 4.55 4.29 3.71
N PHE A 194 4.02 5.50 3.65
CA PHE A 194 4.78 6.74 3.58
C PHE A 194 4.27 7.72 4.64
N SER A 195 5.19 8.30 5.40
CA SER A 195 4.91 9.44 6.28
C SER A 195 5.23 10.72 5.52
N LEU A 196 4.20 11.53 5.25
CA LEU A 196 4.38 12.79 4.52
C LEU A 196 4.73 13.93 5.50
N PRO A 197 5.72 14.77 5.17
CA PRO A 197 5.97 16.01 5.90
C PRO A 197 4.75 16.94 5.86
N ALA A 198 4.54 17.70 6.94
CA ALA A 198 3.36 18.56 7.10
C ALA A 198 3.27 19.64 6.02
N ALA A 199 2.05 19.96 5.57
CA ALA A 199 1.82 20.95 4.53
C ALA A 199 2.37 22.35 4.87
N ALA A 200 2.35 22.72 6.16
CA ALA A 200 2.87 23.99 6.65
C ALA A 200 4.40 24.11 6.52
N SER A 201 5.11 22.99 6.36
CA SER A 201 6.56 22.95 6.16
C SER A 201 6.97 23.10 4.70
N PHE A 202 6.01 23.20 3.76
CA PHE A 202 6.29 23.39 2.33
C PHE A 202 6.25 24.86 1.95
N SER A 203 7.43 25.45 1.72
CA SER A 203 7.53 26.67 0.93
C SER A 203 7.58 26.30 -0.56
N GLN A 204 6.83 27.01 -1.40
CA GLN A 204 6.80 26.80 -2.85
C GLN A 204 8.17 27.07 -3.51
N ALA A 205 9.09 27.75 -2.80
CA ALA A 205 10.47 27.98 -3.20
C ALA A 205 11.35 26.70 -3.13
N ASP A 206 11.07 25.76 -2.23
CA ASP A 206 11.91 24.57 -2.00
C ASP A 206 11.55 23.38 -2.90
N ALA A 207 10.37 23.43 -3.54
CA ALA A 207 9.88 22.39 -4.44
C ALA A 207 10.75 22.23 -5.70
N ALA A 208 11.52 23.26 -6.08
CA ALA A 208 12.35 23.28 -7.28
C ALA A 208 13.82 22.89 -7.05
N THR A 209 14.32 22.83 -5.80
CA THR A 209 15.77 22.63 -5.57
C THR A 209 16.12 21.64 -4.46
N GLU A 210 15.27 21.41 -3.44
CA GLU A 210 15.70 20.59 -2.28
C GLU A 210 14.67 19.62 -1.72
N ASN A 211 13.42 19.63 -2.17
CA ASN A 211 12.42 18.70 -1.62
C ASN A 211 12.75 17.23 -1.97
N PRO A 212 13.20 16.42 -0.99
CA PRO A 212 13.71 15.10 -1.26
C PRO A 212 12.57 14.11 -1.44
N TRP A 213 12.85 13.05 -2.20
CA TRP A 213 11.97 11.90 -2.26
C TRP A 213 11.92 11.19 -0.91
N VAL A 214 10.72 11.05 -0.37
CA VAL A 214 10.42 10.24 0.81
C VAL A 214 10.29 8.77 0.37
N LEU A 215 11.01 7.90 1.07
CA LEU A 215 10.98 6.46 0.88
C LEU A 215 9.90 5.79 1.73
N PRO A 216 9.50 4.55 1.41
CA PRO A 216 8.60 3.80 2.26
C PRO A 216 9.17 3.66 3.68
N VAL A 217 8.31 3.62 4.69
CA VAL A 217 8.69 3.33 6.07
C VAL A 217 9.41 1.98 6.11
N GLY A 218 10.60 1.95 6.70
CA GLY A 218 11.44 0.75 6.78
C GLY A 218 12.27 0.45 5.52
N ALA A 219 12.13 1.21 4.43
CA ALA A 219 12.96 1.04 3.23
C ALA A 219 14.30 1.79 3.36
N THR A 220 15.35 1.17 2.81
CA THR A 220 16.65 1.83 2.58
C THR A 220 16.76 2.23 1.11
N ALA A 221 17.44 3.34 0.80
CA ALA A 221 17.61 3.82 -0.57
C ALA A 221 18.40 2.82 -1.44
N LEU A 222 17.71 1.94 -2.16
CA LEU A 222 18.31 0.97 -3.07
C LEU A 222 18.36 1.53 -4.49
N GLY A 223 19.24 2.49 -4.75
CA GLY A 223 19.36 3.05 -6.09
C GLY A 223 19.58 1.97 -7.15
N PHE A 224 18.64 1.83 -8.10
CA PHE A 224 18.93 1.16 -9.37
C PHE A 224 20.13 1.88 -9.98
N GLY A 225 21.28 1.21 -10.02
CA GLY A 225 22.57 1.82 -10.31
C GLY A 225 22.47 2.85 -11.43
N ARG A 226 22.85 4.09 -11.13
CA ARG A 226 23.12 5.13 -12.14
C ARG A 226 23.95 4.46 -13.26
N PRO A 227 23.61 4.62 -14.56
CA PRO A 227 24.50 4.13 -15.61
C PRO A 227 25.87 4.75 -15.34
N LYS A 228 26.89 3.91 -15.15
CA LYS A 228 28.27 4.38 -14.98
C LYS A 228 28.55 5.28 -16.17
N SER A 229 28.76 6.57 -15.91
CA SER A 229 29.23 7.51 -16.92
C SER A 229 30.56 6.97 -17.44
N PHE A 230 30.52 6.35 -18.62
CA PHE A 230 31.70 5.99 -19.38
C PHE A 230 32.33 7.30 -19.83
N THR A 231 33.19 7.86 -18.98
CA THR A 231 34.08 8.95 -19.37
C THR A 231 35.25 8.28 -20.09
N GLY A 232 35.04 8.02 -21.38
CA GLY A 232 36.13 7.68 -22.28
C GLY A 232 36.96 8.93 -22.56
N ARG A 233 38.22 8.90 -22.13
CA ARG A 233 39.31 9.55 -22.84
C ARG A 233 40.62 8.82 -22.55
#